data_AF-A0A847F142-F1
#
_entry.id   AF-A0A847F142-F1
#
_cell.length_a   1.000
_cell.length_b   1.000
_cell.length_c   1.000
_cell.angle_alpha   90.00
_cell.angle_beta   90.00
_cell.angle_gamma   90.00
#
_symmetry.space_group_name_H-M   'P 1'
#
loop_
_entity.id
_entity.type
_entity.pdbx_description
1 polymer ?
#
loop_
_entity_poly.entity_id
_entity_poly.type
_entity_poly.pdbx_seq_one_letter_code
_entity_poly.pdbx_strand_id
1 'polypeptide(L)' 'ADLYPEDGSFHGEGFTGHLGFEPAVLTAWLDEAGFELCSLEPCFSVRKQREGEELLFPLFLALARRK' A
#
# COMPACT_ATOMS: atom_id res chain seq x y z
N ALA A 1 1.04 1.02 -8.29
CA ALA A 1 1.78 0.86 -7.03
C ALA A 1 0.93 1.45 -5.94
N ASP A 2 0.91 0.83 -4.77
CA ASP A 2 0.14 1.27 -3.61
C ASP A 2 1.00 1.22 -2.34
N LEU A 3 0.54 1.83 -1.26
CA LEU A 3 1.25 1.92 0.02
C LEU A 3 1.10 0.63 0.82
N TYR A 4 2.19 0.21 1.46
CA TYR A 4 2.07 -0.62 2.66
C TYR A 4 1.31 0.14 3.76
N PRO A 5 0.78 -0.56 4.78
CA PRO A 5 0.03 0.09 5.85
C PRO A 5 0.82 1.22 6.50
N GLU A 6 0.16 2.35 6.72
CA GLU A 6 0.73 3.51 7.36
C GLU A 6 -0.26 4.15 8.35
N ASP A 7 0.19 5.15 9.09
CA ASP A 7 -0.51 5.73 10.25
C ASP A 7 -1.37 6.97 9.91
N GLY A 8 -1.51 7.29 8.63
CA GLY A 8 -2.17 8.48 8.12
C GLY A 8 -1.21 9.64 7.87
N SER A 9 0.04 9.55 8.31
CA SER A 9 1.03 10.62 8.12
C SER A 9 1.46 10.82 6.68
N PHE A 10 1.21 9.83 5.80
CA PHE A 10 1.36 10.03 4.36
C PHE A 10 0.33 11.05 3.84
N HIS A 11 -0.85 11.09 4.44
CA HIS A 11 -1.95 11.91 4.00
C HIS A 11 -1.99 13.26 4.75
N GLY A 12 -2.67 14.24 4.16
CA GLY A 12 -2.91 15.52 4.82
C GLY A 12 -4.03 15.44 5.85
N GLU A 13 -4.20 16.50 6.64
CA GLU A 13 -5.30 16.60 7.60
C GLU A 13 -6.67 16.39 6.94
N GLY A 14 -7.55 15.68 7.65
CA GLY A 14 -8.92 15.40 7.20
C GLY A 14 -9.07 14.27 6.18
N PHE A 15 -8.02 13.49 5.91
CA PHE A 15 -8.12 12.31 5.05
C PHE A 15 -8.91 11.18 5.74
N THR A 16 -9.90 10.63 5.04
CA THR A 16 -10.77 9.54 5.52
C THR A 16 -10.76 8.31 4.59
N GLY A 17 -9.73 8.19 3.75
CA GLY A 17 -9.55 7.05 2.83
C GLY A 17 -8.78 5.90 3.47
N HIS A 18 -8.31 4.98 2.63
CA HIS A 18 -7.46 3.86 3.06
C HIS A 18 -6.03 4.33 3.32
N LEU A 19 -5.41 3.79 4.38
CA LEU A 19 -4.05 4.12 4.84
C LEU A 19 -3.06 3.05 4.37
N GLY A 20 -3.06 2.79 3.06
CA GLY A 20 -2.38 1.65 2.45
C GLY A 20 -3.10 0.31 2.64
N PHE A 21 -2.46 -0.76 2.18
CA PHE A 21 -2.99 -2.12 2.17
C PHE A 21 -2.07 -3.10 2.87
N GLU A 22 -2.62 -3.88 3.79
CA GLU A 22 -1.93 -5.02 4.39
C GLU A 22 -1.84 -6.15 3.33
N PRO A 23 -0.64 -6.61 2.93
CA PRO A 23 -0.48 -7.62 1.88
C PRO A 23 -1.34 -8.87 2.05
N ALA A 24 -1.47 -9.37 3.28
CA ALA A 24 -2.29 -10.55 3.56
C ALA A 24 -3.78 -10.30 3.30
N VAL A 25 -4.29 -9.13 3.69
CA VAL A 25 -5.69 -8.72 3.48
C VAL A 25 -5.95 -8.50 2.00
N LEU A 26 -5.06 -7.80 1.29
CA LEU A 26 -5.17 -7.60 -0.15
C LEU A 26 -5.17 -8.93 -0.92
N THR A 27 -4.33 -9.88 -0.50
CA THR A 27 -4.30 -11.24 -1.09
C THR A 27 -5.65 -11.94 -0.93
N ALA A 28 -6.24 -11.89 0.27
CA ALA A 28 -7.53 -12.50 0.53
C ALA A 28 -8.66 -11.86 -0.30
N TRP A 29 -8.66 -10.52 -0.43
CA TRP A 29 -9.63 -9.81 -1.26
C TRP A 29 -9.49 -10.12 -2.75
N LEU A 30 -8.26 -10.24 -3.25
CA LEU A 30 -8.02 -10.67 -4.62
C LEU A 30 -8.55 -12.10 -4.85
N ASP A 31 -8.30 -13.00 -3.91
CA ASP A 31 -8.77 -14.39 -3.99
C ASP A 31 -10.31 -14.48 -4.07
N GLU A 32 -10.99 -13.77 -3.16
CA GLU A 32 -12.45 -13.67 -3.09
C GLU A 32 -13.04 -13.03 -4.36
N ALA A 33 -12.34 -12.05 -4.95
CA ALA A 33 -12.72 -11.42 -6.20
C ALA A 33 -12.44 -12.27 -7.45
N GLY A 34 -11.94 -13.50 -7.31
CA GLY A 34 -11.66 -14.40 -8.44
C GLY A 34 -10.32 -14.15 -9.12
N PHE A 35 -9.36 -13.56 -8.41
CA PHE A 35 -7.98 -13.38 -8.87
C PHE A 35 -7.02 -14.24 -8.05
N GLU A 36 -5.90 -14.60 -8.65
CA GLU A 36 -4.76 -15.22 -7.98
C GLU A 36 -3.64 -14.18 -7.93
N LEU A 37 -3.10 -13.91 -6.74
CA LEU A 37 -1.95 -13.03 -6.59
C LEU A 37 -0.69 -13.71 -7.14
N CYS A 38 -0.11 -13.16 -8.20
CA CYS A 38 1.11 -13.68 -8.81
C CYS A 38 2.37 -13.14 -8.12
N SER A 39 2.38 -11.86 -7.78
CA SER A 39 3.47 -11.24 -7.01
C SER A 39 2.99 -10.00 -6.27
N LEU A 40 3.64 -9.72 -5.15
CA LEU A 40 3.53 -8.45 -4.43
C LEU A 40 4.93 -8.09 -3.93
N GLU A 41 5.50 -7.03 -4.48
CA GLU A 41 6.91 -6.70 -4.24
C GLU A 41 7.09 -5.21 -3.95
N PRO A 42 7.96 -4.83 -2.99
CA PRO A 42 8.36 -3.45 -2.81
C PRO A 42 8.96 -2.91 -4.12
N CYS A 43 8.51 -1.72 -4.54
CA CYS A 43 8.97 -1.14 -5.81
C CYS A 43 9.67 0.23 -5.62
N PHE A 44 9.30 0.97 -4.57
CA PHE A 44 9.81 2.32 -4.34
C PHE A 44 9.50 2.75 -2.90
N SER A 45 10.21 3.76 -2.37
CA SER A 45 9.83 4.44 -1.13
C SER A 45 9.72 5.93 -1.36
N VAL A 46 8.54 6.48 -1.11
CA VAL A 46 8.32 7.93 -1.14
C VAL A 46 8.94 8.52 0.11
N ARG A 47 9.74 9.58 -0.07
CA ARG A 47 10.32 10.36 1.03
C ARG A 47 9.51 11.64 1.21
N LYS A 48 9.07 11.94 2.43
CA LYS A 48 8.44 13.23 2.77
C LYS A 48 9.13 13.83 3.97
N GLN A 49 9.20 15.15 3.99
CA GLN A 49 9.69 15.93 5.13
C GLN A 49 8.50 16.42 5.94
N ARG A 50 8.46 16.14 7.24
CA ARG A 50 7.42 16.62 8.16
C ARG A 50 8.06 16.99 9.48
N GLU A 51 7.82 18.20 9.95
CA GLU A 51 8.37 18.72 11.23
C GLU A 51 9.90 18.60 11.33
N GLY A 52 10.60 18.61 10.19
CA GLY A 52 12.06 18.47 10.13
C GLY A 52 12.57 17.02 10.13
N GLU A 53 11.66 16.03 10.18
CA GLU A 53 11.98 14.61 10.06
C GLU A 53 11.66 14.07 8.67
N GLU A 54 12.51 13.16 8.18
CA GLU A 54 12.24 12.41 6.95
C GLU A 54 11.42 11.16 7.28
N LEU A 55 10.23 11.08 6.70
CA LEU A 55 9.36 9.91 6.75
C LEU A 55 9.45 9.13 5.44
N LEU A 56 9.53 7.81 5.56
CA LEU A 56 9.60 6.87 4.44
C LEU A 56 8.30 6.08 4.31
N PHE A 57 7.74 6.11 3.11
CA PHE A 57 6.49 5.42 2.80
C PHE A 57 6.73 4.42 1.68
N PRO A 58 6.97 3.15 2.02
CA PRO A 58 7.24 2.11 1.03
C PRO A 58 5.98 1.81 0.22
N LEU A 59 6.18 1.68 -1.09
CA LEU A 59 5.18 1.27 -2.06
C LEU A 59 5.48 -0.16 -2.53
N PHE A 60 4.43 -0.88 -2.87
CA PHE A 60 4.52 -2.15 -3.57
C PHE A 60 3.80 -2.13 -4.92
N LEU A 61 4.17 -3.07 -5.77
CA LEU A 61 3.42 -3.47 -6.95
C LEU A 61 2.84 -4.86 -6.73
N ALA A 62 1.52 -4.97 -6.85
CA ALA A 62 0.83 -6.25 -6.88
C ALA A 62 0.46 -6.59 -8.32
N LEU A 63 0.83 -7.80 -8.76
CA LEU A 63 0.40 -8.39 -10.02
C LEU A 63 -0.54 -9.54 -9.70
N ALA A 64 -1.75 -9.50 -10.25
CA ALA A 64 -2.75 -10.54 -10.09
C ALA A 64 -3.27 -10.99 -11.46
N ARG A 65 -3.65 -12.26 -11.54
CA ARG A 65 -4.24 -12.88 -12.74
C ARG A 65 -5.66 -13.31 -12.42
N ARG A 66 -6.60 -13.05 -13.33
CA ARG A 66 -7.96 -13.57 -13.19
C ARG A 66 -7.94 -15.10 -13.29
N LYS A 67 -8.64 -15.78 -12.39
CA LYS A 67 -8.86 -17.22 -12.45
C LYS A 67 -9.67 -17.59 -13.71
#